data_AF-A0AAN8ISP2-F1
#
_entry.id   AF-A0AAN8ISP2-F1
#
_cell.length_a   1.000
_cell.length_b   1.000
_cell.length_c   1.000
_cell.angle_alpha   90.00
_cell.angle_beta   90.00
_cell.angle_gamma   90.00
#
_symmetry.space_group_name_H-M   'P 1'
#
loop_
_entity.id
_entity.type
_entity.pdbx_description
1 polymer ?
#
loop_
_entity_poly.entity_id
_entity_poly.type
_entity_poly.pdbx_seq_one_letter_code
_entity_poly.pdbx_strand_id
1 'polypeptide(L)'
;SLSDESHCPLSWISSGDACVKPFLRPLTSAEAQRKCVSEGGTLLDCDRPGMVEDVTEILRGLFDNGLLESTWLVSRRGGEAPRAIAKSGDLYKVIDVPSSAVFPYVCSLTA
;
A
#
# COMPACT_ATOMS: atom_id res chain seq x y z
N SER A 1 -9.79 32.72 0.59
CA SER A 1 -10.46 31.45 0.93
C SER A 1 -10.49 30.63 -0.35
N LEU A 2 -10.17 29.34 -0.40
CA LEU A 2 -10.41 28.23 0.51
C LEU A 2 -9.19 27.30 0.47
N SER A 3 -8.90 26.66 1.60
CA SER A 3 -7.99 25.53 1.71
C SER A 3 -8.47 24.37 0.84
N ASP A 4 -7.77 24.07 -0.24
CA ASP A 4 -7.78 22.73 -0.84
C ASP A 4 -6.99 21.81 0.09
N GLU A 5 -7.61 21.44 1.22
CA GLU A 5 -7.22 20.20 1.85
C GLU A 5 -7.63 19.09 0.89
N SER A 6 -6.64 18.42 0.31
CA SER A 6 -6.81 17.21 -0.50
C SER A 6 -7.35 16.09 0.39
N HIS A 7 -8.64 16.18 0.75
CA HIS A 7 -9.28 15.20 1.60
C HIS A 7 -9.55 13.96 0.76
N CYS A 8 -8.76 12.93 1.03
CA CYS A 8 -9.02 11.61 0.48
C CYS A 8 -10.46 11.19 0.75
N PRO A 9 -11.09 10.42 -0.16
CA PRO A 9 -12.46 9.96 0.04
C PRO A 9 -12.60 9.21 1.36
N LEU A 10 -13.83 9.14 1.88
CA LEU A 10 -14.10 8.44 3.14
C LEU A 10 -13.47 7.03 3.13
N SER A 11 -12.80 6.66 4.23
CA SER A 11 -12.02 5.42 4.43
C SER A 11 -10.67 5.32 3.72
N TRP A 12 -10.23 6.36 3.01
CA TRP A 12 -8.87 6.49 2.48
C TRP A 12 -8.04 7.40 3.36
N ILE A 13 -6.74 7.14 3.41
CA ILE A 13 -5.76 7.85 4.24
C ILE A 13 -4.91 8.71 3.31
N SER A 14 -4.74 9.99 3.66
CA SER A 14 -3.82 10.86 2.94
C SER A 14 -2.37 10.44 3.21
N SER A 15 -1.58 10.31 2.15
CA SER A 15 -0.16 9.95 2.17
C SER A 15 0.53 10.81 1.11
N GLY A 16 1.08 11.95 1.53
CA GLY A 16 1.62 12.94 0.60
C GLY A 16 0.55 13.47 -0.36
N ASP A 17 0.78 13.29 -1.67
CA ASP A 17 -0.15 13.68 -2.75
C ASP A 17 -1.18 12.60 -3.10
N ALA A 18 -1.15 11.46 -2.40
CA ALA A 18 -1.93 10.29 -2.74
C ALA A 18 -2.90 9.88 -1.62
N CYS A 19 -3.93 9.16 -2.03
CA CYS A 19 -4.87 8.52 -1.13
C CYS A 19 -4.60 7.03 -1.12
N VAL A 20 -4.27 6.50 0.05
CA VAL A 20 -3.92 5.08 0.24
C VAL A 20 -4.92 4.38 1.14
N LYS A 21 -5.06 3.08 0.96
CA LYS A 21 -5.91 2.25 1.80
C LYS A 21 -5.32 0.85 1.99
N PRO A 22 -4.95 0.48 3.22
CA PRO A 22 -4.58 -0.88 3.56
C PRO A 22 -5.80 -1.80 3.60
N PHE A 23 -5.70 -2.97 3.00
CA PHE A 23 -6.71 -4.03 3.02
C PHE A 23 -6.16 -5.27 3.70
N LEU A 24 -6.84 -5.72 4.75
CA LEU A 24 -6.36 -6.82 5.60
C LEU A 24 -6.57 -8.20 4.99
N ARG A 25 -7.62 -8.39 4.16
CA ARG A 25 -7.92 -9.69 3.57
C ARG A 25 -6.77 -10.10 2.64
N PRO A 26 -6.03 -11.18 2.95
CA PRO A 26 -4.90 -11.55 2.12
C PRO A 26 -5.34 -12.01 0.73
N LEU A 27 -4.62 -11.58 -0.30
CA LEU A 27 -4.85 -11.93 -1.71
C LEU A 27 -3.52 -12.14 -2.44
N THR A 28 -3.53 -12.81 -3.59
CA THR A 28 -2.39 -12.77 -4.50
C THR A 28 -2.22 -11.36 -5.10
N SER A 29 -1.04 -11.02 -5.60
CA SER A 29 -0.79 -9.74 -6.27
C SER A 29 -1.78 -9.47 -7.42
N ALA A 30 -2.15 -10.49 -8.20
CA ALA A 30 -3.10 -10.34 -9.30
C ALA A 30 -4.54 -10.08 -8.82
N GLU A 31 -4.97 -10.73 -7.73
CA GLU A 31 -6.26 -10.49 -7.11
C GLU A 31 -6.34 -9.13 -6.42
N ALA A 32 -5.28 -8.77 -5.68
CA ALA A 32 -5.16 -7.48 -5.01
C ALA A 32 -5.21 -6.33 -6.01
N GLN A 33 -4.51 -6.43 -7.15
CA GLN A 33 -4.59 -5.43 -8.22
C GLN A 33 -6.02 -5.28 -8.75
N ARG A 34 -6.73 -6.39 -9.04
CA ARG A 34 -8.13 -6.33 -9.48
C ARG A 34 -9.03 -5.66 -8.43
N LYS A 35 -8.77 -5.92 -7.15
CA LYS A 35 -9.50 -5.30 -6.06
C LYS A 35 -9.21 -3.80 -5.97
N CYS A 36 -7.96 -3.36 -6.06
CA CYS A 36 -7.63 -1.93 -6.12
C CYS A 36 -8.31 -1.23 -7.31
N VAL A 37 -8.35 -1.87 -8.49
CA VAL A 37 -9.07 -1.34 -9.66
C VAL A 37 -10.57 -1.18 -9.38
N SER A 38 -11.20 -2.16 -8.71
CA SER A 38 -12.62 -2.04 -8.33
C SER A 38 -12.90 -0.93 -7.30
N GLU A 39 -11.86 -0.48 -6.58
CA GLU A 39 -11.92 0.66 -5.65
C GLU A 39 -11.56 2.00 -6.32
N GLY A 40 -11.29 2.00 -7.64
CA GLY A 40 -10.91 3.21 -8.39
C GLY A 40 -9.42 3.54 -8.35
N GLY A 41 -8.56 2.56 -8.08
CA GLY A 41 -7.10 2.76 -7.96
C GLY A 41 -6.26 1.59 -8.45
N THR A 42 -5.02 1.53 -7.98
CA THR A 42 -4.07 0.45 -8.28
C THR A 42 -3.40 -0.03 -7.00
N LEU A 43 -2.65 -1.13 -7.08
CA LEU A 43 -1.66 -1.39 -6.02
C LEU A 43 -0.71 -0.19 -5.90
N LEU A 44 -0.32 0.10 -4.66
CA LEU A 44 0.52 1.22 -4.31
C LEU A 44 1.82 1.24 -5.12
N ASP A 45 2.10 2.35 -5.82
CA ASP A 45 3.38 2.52 -6.51
C ASP A 45 4.47 3.06 -5.59
N CYS A 46 5.40 2.17 -5.23
CA CYS A 46 6.54 2.48 -4.36
C CYS A 46 7.77 3.04 -5.10
N ASP A 47 7.75 3.16 -6.43
CA ASP A 47 8.87 3.74 -7.18
C ASP A 47 8.85 5.29 -7.19
N ARG A 48 7.77 5.91 -6.67
CA ARG A 48 7.69 7.36 -6.45
C ARG A 48 8.51 7.78 -5.22
N PRO A 49 9.33 8.85 -5.30
CA PRO A 49 10.12 9.33 -4.16
C PRO A 49 9.26 9.65 -2.94
N GLY A 50 9.69 9.24 -1.74
CA GLY A 50 8.99 9.50 -0.47
C GLY A 50 7.80 8.58 -0.19
N MET A 51 7.31 7.84 -1.19
CA MET A 51 6.08 7.05 -1.05
C MET A 51 6.22 5.91 -0.05
N VAL A 52 7.38 5.25 -0.03
CA VAL A 52 7.63 4.15 0.90
C VAL A 52 7.70 4.68 2.33
N GLU A 53 8.42 5.77 2.55
CA GLU A 53 8.52 6.42 3.85
C GLU A 53 7.13 6.77 4.39
N ASP A 54 6.34 7.54 3.63
CA ASP A 54 5.01 8.00 4.04
C ASP A 54 4.07 6.83 4.39
N VAL A 55 4.00 5.81 3.53
CA VAL A 55 3.10 4.66 3.78
C VAL A 55 3.56 3.82 4.96
N THR A 56 4.88 3.71 5.19
CA THR A 56 5.39 2.89 6.30
C THR A 56 5.12 3.52 7.66
N GLU A 57 4.98 4.84 7.75
CA GLU A 57 4.48 5.51 8.96
C GLU A 57 3.04 5.10 9.27
N ILE A 58 2.17 5.06 8.24
CA ILE A 58 0.79 4.58 8.37
C ILE A 58 0.78 3.12 8.85
N LEU A 59 1.54 2.24 8.19
CA LEU A 59 1.60 0.82 8.53
C LEU A 59 2.18 0.58 9.93
N ARG A 60 3.18 1.36 10.35
CA ARG A 60 3.71 1.33 11.72
C ARG A 60 2.65 1.74 12.73
N GLY A 61 1.92 2.84 12.49
CA GLY A 61 0.83 3.26 13.36
C GLY A 61 -0.27 2.20 13.50
N LEU A 62 -0.61 1.50 12.42
CA LEU A 62 -1.56 0.38 12.50
C LEU A 62 -1.01 -0.80 13.32
N PHE A 63 0.25 -1.16 13.12
CA PHE A 63 0.91 -2.23 13.87
C PHE A 63 0.96 -1.93 15.37
N ASP A 64 1.35 -0.70 15.73
CA ASP A 64 1.42 -0.24 17.12
C ASP A 64 0.02 -0.22 17.80
N ASN A 65 -1.05 -0.13 17.02
CA ASN A 65 -2.44 -0.22 17.48
C ASN A 65 -3.00 -1.65 17.47
N GLY A 66 -2.14 -2.67 17.33
CA GLY A 66 -2.50 -4.08 17.50
C GLY A 66 -2.71 -4.86 16.20
N LEU A 67 -2.42 -4.27 15.04
CA LEU A 67 -2.35 -5.01 13.78
C LEU A 67 -1.07 -5.88 13.76
N LEU A 68 -1.15 -7.11 13.27
CA LEU A 68 -0.04 -8.08 13.34
C LEU A 68 0.68 -8.27 12.00
N GLU A 69 0.09 -7.74 10.93
CA GLU A 69 0.49 -7.87 9.55
C GLU A 69 1.81 -7.12 9.30
N SER A 70 2.88 -7.88 9.10
CA SER A 70 4.22 -7.35 8.85
C SER A 70 4.57 -7.21 7.36
N THR A 71 3.75 -7.74 6.45
CA THR A 71 4.03 -7.76 5.01
C THR A 71 2.79 -7.38 4.20
N TRP A 72 2.98 -6.49 3.22
CA TRP A 72 1.90 -5.86 2.44
C TRP A 72 2.24 -5.80 0.96
N LEU A 73 1.42 -6.40 0.09
CA LEU A 73 1.62 -6.31 -1.36
C LEU A 73 1.47 -4.88 -1.86
N VAL A 74 2.34 -4.54 -2.80
CA VAL A 74 2.40 -3.26 -3.51
C VAL A 74 2.59 -3.49 -5.01
N SER A 75 2.65 -2.43 -5.81
CA SER A 75 2.77 -2.52 -7.26
C SER A 75 4.04 -3.26 -7.65
N ARG A 76 4.03 -3.87 -8.84
CA ARG A 76 5.24 -4.42 -9.46
C ARG A 76 6.01 -3.28 -10.14
N ARG A 77 7.32 -3.45 -10.29
CA ARG A 77 8.10 -2.62 -11.20
C ARG A 77 7.98 -3.19 -12.61
N GLY A 78 7.06 -2.67 -13.42
CA GLY A 78 6.84 -3.18 -14.77
C GLY A 78 6.53 -4.69 -14.82
N GLY A 79 7.14 -5.41 -15.79
CA GLY A 79 6.96 -6.86 -15.99
C GLY A 79 7.67 -7.77 -14.98
N GLU A 80 8.22 -7.20 -13.90
CA GLU A 80 8.97 -7.92 -12.87
C GLU A 80 8.06 -8.73 -11.94
N ALA A 81 8.69 -9.42 -10.99
CA ALA A 81 8.01 -10.17 -9.95
C ALA A 81 7.09 -9.27 -9.09
N PRO A 82 6.04 -9.83 -8.48
CA PRO A 82 5.29 -9.15 -7.43
C PRO A 82 6.19 -8.63 -6.30
N ARG A 83 5.78 -7.53 -5.68
CA ARG A 83 6.52 -6.90 -4.57
C ARG A 83 5.65 -6.74 -3.34
N ALA A 84 6.31 -6.62 -2.19
CA ALA A 84 5.68 -6.30 -0.92
C ALA A 84 6.55 -5.35 -0.09
N ILE A 85 5.92 -4.51 0.72
CA ILE A 85 6.58 -3.84 1.85
C ILE A 85 6.60 -4.83 3.02
N ALA A 86 7.78 -5.15 3.55
CA ALA A 86 7.96 -6.06 4.66
C ALA A 86 8.69 -5.39 5.83
N LYS A 87 8.17 -5.57 7.04
CA LYS A 87 8.78 -5.15 8.31
C LYS A 87 9.89 -6.13 8.70
N SER A 88 11.06 -5.61 9.00
CA SER A 88 12.21 -6.35 9.53
C SER A 88 12.84 -5.54 10.67
N GLY A 89 12.60 -5.95 11.92
CA GLY A 89 12.85 -5.08 13.07
C GLY A 89 12.00 -3.82 12.96
N ASP A 90 12.57 -2.63 13.15
CA ASP A 90 11.86 -1.35 13.03
C ASP A 90 11.86 -0.75 11.62
N LEU A 91 12.51 -1.43 10.68
CA LEU A 91 12.65 -1.00 9.30
C LEU A 91 11.62 -1.68 8.40
N TYR A 92 11.16 -0.94 7.41
CA TYR A 92 10.36 -1.48 6.31
C TYR A 92 11.18 -1.46 5.03
N LYS A 93 11.05 -2.50 4.22
CA LYS A 93 11.74 -2.63 2.93
C LYS A 93 10.79 -3.16 1.87
N VAL A 94 10.95 -2.68 0.65
CA VAL A 94 10.31 -3.31 -0.52
C VAL A 94 11.12 -4.54 -0.89
N ILE A 95 10.45 -5.68 -1.00
CA ILE A 95 11.03 -6.98 -1.38
C ILE A 95 10.26 -7.58 -2.55
N ASP A 96 10.93 -8.40 -3.35
CA ASP A 96 10.27 -9.27 -4.32
C ASP A 96 9.66 -10.48 -3.60
N VAL A 97 8.49 -10.93 -4.09
CA VAL A 97 7.77 -12.09 -3.56
C VAL A 97 7.29 -12.98 -4.71
N PRO A 98 7.13 -14.30 -4.48
CA PRO A 98 6.63 -15.20 -5.51
C PRO A 98 5.19 -14.83 -5.91
N SER A 99 4.79 -15.16 -7.14
CA SER A 99 3.44 -14.87 -7.65
C SER A 99 2.31 -15.57 -6.89
N SER A 100 2.63 -16.67 -6.20
CA SER A 100 1.74 -17.39 -5.31
C SER A 100 1.65 -16.80 -3.90
N ALA A 101 2.45 -15.78 -3.57
CA ALA A 101 2.39 -15.14 -2.26
C ALA A 101 1.01 -14.51 -2.04
N VAL A 102 0.48 -14.70 -0.83
CA VAL A 102 -0.82 -14.19 -0.42
C VAL A 102 -0.61 -13.34 0.82
N PHE A 103 -0.84 -12.02 0.70
CA PHE A 103 -0.68 -11.08 1.81
C PHE A 103 -1.78 -10.02 1.77
N PRO A 104 -2.00 -9.30 2.89
CA PRO A 104 -2.61 -7.98 2.88
C PRO A 104 -1.96 -7.08 1.83
N TYR A 105 -2.63 -6.00 1.44
CA TYR A 105 -2.14 -5.14 0.36
C TYR A 105 -2.53 -3.68 0.57
N VAL A 106 -1.79 -2.79 -0.08
CA VAL A 106 -2.07 -1.35 -0.07
C VAL A 106 -2.50 -0.92 -1.46
N CYS A 107 -3.67 -0.30 -1.55
CA CYS A 107 -4.11 0.38 -2.76
C CYS A 107 -3.77 1.88 -2.67
N SER A 108 -3.59 2.51 -3.83
CA SER A 108 -3.62 3.97 -3.99
C SER A 108 -4.65 4.36 -5.04
N LEU A 109 -5.37 5.46 -4.83
CA LEU A 109 -6.20 6.05 -5.88
C LEU A 109 -5.33 6.60 -7.00
N THR A 110 -5.79 6.45 -8.23
CA THR A 110 -5.23 7.16 -9.38
C THR A 110 -5.79 8.57 -9.39
N ALA A 111 -4.92 9.58 -9.31
CA ALA A 111 -5.28 10.97 -9.53
C ALA A 111 -5.80 11.21 -10.95
#